data_AF-A0A1V5QFY9-F1
#
_entry.id   AF-A0A1V5QFY9-F1
#
_cell.length_a   1.000
_cell.length_b   1.000
_cell.length_c   1.000
_cell.angle_alpha   90.00
_cell.angle_beta   90.00
_cell.angle_gamma   90.00
#
_symmetry.space_group_name_H-M   'P 1'
#
loop_
_entity.id
_entity.type
_entity.pdbx_description
1 polymer ?
#
loop_
_entity_poly.entity_id
_entity_poly.type
_entity_poly.pdbx_seq_one_letter_code
_entity_poly.pdbx_strand_id
1 'polypeptide(L)' 'MGYPTKVQQIQRKNSADQYYINFPTAVAEALEFQKGEIIEWIIEDKANIIAHRRQVPASPVAVKKTLRHFSTASKRS' A
#
# COMPACT_ATOMS: atom_id res chain seq x y z
N MET A 1 -3.19 9.49 13.55
CA MET A 1 -2.63 10.72 12.94
C MET A 1 -2.56 10.49 11.43
N GLY A 2 -3.14 11.38 10.62
CA GLY A 2 -3.08 11.30 9.16
C GLY A 2 -2.10 12.33 8.60
N TYR A 3 -1.55 12.08 7.42
CA TYR A 3 -0.68 13.02 6.71
C TYR A 3 -1.45 13.57 5.51
N PRO A 4 -2.26 14.64 5.67
CA PRO A 4 -3.06 15.16 4.59
C PRO A 4 -2.17 15.73 3.49
N THR A 5 -2.44 15.35 2.24
CA THR A 5 -1.77 15.89 1.06
C THR A 5 -2.81 16.39 0.07
N LYS A 6 -2.42 17.37 -0.74
CA LYS A 6 -3.28 17.90 -1.81
C LYS A 6 -3.12 17.05 -3.06
N VAL A 7 -4.24 16.68 -3.66
CA VAL A 7 -4.29 16.19 -5.03
C VAL A 7 -4.17 17.38 -5.97
N GLN A 8 -3.24 17.29 -6.92
CA GLN A 8 -3.03 18.30 -7.95
C GLN A 8 -3.36 17.68 -9.30
N GLN A 9 -4.18 18.37 -10.09
CA GLN A 9 -4.47 17.98 -11.47
C GLN A 9 -3.61 18.83 -12.41
N ILE A 10 -2.77 18.15 -13.19
CA ILE A 10 -1.94 18.75 -14.22
C ILE A 10 -2.62 18.48 -15.56
N GLN A 11 -3.27 19.51 -16.09
CA GLN A 11 -3.98 19.42 -17.37
C GLN A 11 -2.97 19.38 -18.52
N ARG A 12 -3.20 18.47 -19.47
CA ARG A 12 -2.34 18.32 -20.66
C ARG A 12 -3.16 18.58 -21.92
N LYS A 13 -2.58 19.33 -22.87
CA LYS A 13 -3.29 19.74 -24.09
C LYS A 13 -3.64 18.58 -25.03
N ASN A 14 -2.74 17.60 -25.14
CA ASN A 14 -2.80 16.54 -26.15
C ASN A 14 -2.75 15.12 -25.55
N SER A 15 -2.89 14.99 -24.23
CA SER A 15 -2.81 13.70 -23.55
C SER A 15 -3.77 13.69 -22.36
N ALA A 16 -3.96 12.51 -21.77
CA ALA A 16 -4.72 12.39 -20.53
C ALA A 16 -4.14 13.30 -19.43
N ASP A 17 -5.04 13.87 -18.62
CA ASP A 17 -4.68 14.65 -17.45
C ASP A 17 -3.92 13.79 -16.45
N GLN A 18 -2.94 14.40 -15.79
CA GLN A 18 -2.12 13.74 -14.80
C GLN A 18 -2.52 14.21 -13.42
N TYR A 19 -2.87 13.28 -12.55
CA TYR A 19 -3.10 13.57 -11.14
C TYR A 19 -1.84 13.25 -10.36
N TYR A 20 -1.46 14.19 -9.49
CA TYR A 20 -0.26 14.10 -8.68
C TYR A 20 -0.60 14.28 -7.21
N ILE A 21 -0.02 13.41 -6.39
CA ILE A 21 -0.04 13.52 -4.93
C ILE A 21 1.40 13.47 -4.43
N ASN A 22 1.73 14.31 -3.46
CA ASN A 22 2.99 14.19 -2.75
C ASN A 22 2.93 12.97 -1.84
N PHE A 23 4.02 12.19 -1.81
CA PHE A 23 4.22 11.19 -0.78
C PHE A 23 4.84 11.87 0.45
N PRO A 24 4.18 11.87 1.63
CA PRO A 24 4.73 12.55 2.81
C PRO A 24 6.08 11.96 3.23
N THR A 25 7.07 12.83 3.46
CA THR A 25 8.44 12.40 3.85
C THR A 25 8.44 11.51 5.09
N ALA A 26 7.66 11.85 6.12
CA ALA A 26 7.56 11.06 7.33
C ALA A 26 7.04 9.63 7.08
N VAL A 27 6.13 9.45 6.11
CA VAL A 27 5.64 8.12 5.73
C VAL A 27 6.71 7.37 4.94
N ALA A 28 7.46 8.06 4.07
CA ALA A 28 8.52 7.43 3.26
C ALA A 28 9.66 6.92 4.13
N GLU A 29 10.07 7.73 5.12
CA GLU A 29 11.09 7.37 6.10
C GLU A 29 10.64 6.20 6.97
N ALA A 30 9.41 6.23 7.49
CA ALA A 30 8.87 5.15 8.31
C ALA A 30 8.74 3.82 7.54
N LEU A 31 8.56 3.87 6.23
CA LEU A 31 8.53 2.69 5.35
C LEU A 31 9.91 2.34 4.77
N GLU A 32 10.93 3.15 5.04
CA GLU A 32 12.29 2.99 4.52
C GLU A 32 12.34 2.88 2.98
N PHE A 33 11.55 3.71 2.31
CA PHE A 33 11.46 3.69 0.85
C PHE A 33 12.78 3.97 0.17
N GLN A 34 13.03 3.21 -0.91
CA GLN A 34 14.22 3.35 -1.74
C GLN A 34 13.88 4.05 -3.06
N LYS A 35 14.87 4.76 -3.61
CA LYS A 35 14.71 5.41 -4.92
C LYS A 35 14.38 4.36 -5.99
N GLY A 36 13.31 4.60 -6.74
CA GLY A 36 12.87 3.71 -7.82
C GLY A 36 12.06 2.49 -7.36
N GLU A 37 11.72 2.42 -6.07
CA GLU A 37 10.80 1.40 -5.56
C GLU A 37 9.40 1.55 -6.18
N ILE A 38 8.77 0.41 -6.51
CA ILE A 38 7.45 0.37 -7.11
C ILE A 38 6.42 0.06 -6.02
N ILE A 39 5.42 0.93 -5.91
CA ILE A 39 4.23 0.71 -5.09
C ILE A 39 3.00 0.60 -6.00
N GLU A 40 2.02 -0.16 -5.53
CA GLU A 40 0.74 -0.33 -6.18
C GLU A 40 -0.34 0.42 -5.40
N TRP A 41 -1.18 1.18 -6.11
CA TRP A 41 -2.36 1.80 -5.54
C TRP A 41 -3.57 0.90 -5.76
N ILE A 42 -4.21 0.48 -4.67
CA ILE A 42 -5.41 -0.35 -4.70
C ILE A 42 -6.57 0.51 -4.22
N ILE A 43 -7.66 0.51 -4.99
CA ILE A 43 -8.90 1.20 -4.61
C ILE A 43 -9.71 0.25 -3.73
N GLU A 44 -9.91 0.62 -2.47
CA GLU A 44 -10.78 -0.13 -1.56
C GLU A 44 -12.23 0.37 -1.69
N ASP A 45 -12.42 1.69 -1.63
CA ASP A 45 -13.70 2.34 -1.86
C ASP A 45 -13.51 3.81 -2.32
N LYS A 46 -14.58 4.63 -2.29
CA LYS A 46 -14.52 6.04 -2.70
C LYS A 46 -13.74 6.94 -1.75
N ALA A 47 -13.61 6.55 -0.48
CA ALA A 47 -12.91 7.29 0.56
C ALA A 47 -11.48 6.74 0.80
N ASN A 48 -11.22 5.49 0.44
CA ASN A 48 -10.04 4.76 0.86
C ASN A 48 -9.27 4.17 -0.33
N ILE A 49 -7.95 4.42 -0.32
CA ILE A 49 -6.97 3.78 -1.21
C ILE A 49 -5.82 3.22 -0.38
N ILE A 50 -5.22 2.14 -0.84
CA ILE A 50 -4.10 1.46 -0.18
C ILE A 50 -2.86 1.58 -1.05
N ALA A 51 -1.74 2.02 -0.47
CA ALA A 51 -0.42 1.88 -1.08
C ALA A 51 0.19 0.54 -0.67
N HIS A 52 0.27 -0.42 -1.61
CA HIS A 52 0.78 -1.75 -1.37
C HIS A 52 2.18 -1.94 -1.98
N ARG A 53 3.13 -2.43 -1.17
CA ARG A 53 4.48 -2.80 -1.61
C ARG A 53 4.49 -4.29 -1.93
N ARG A 54 4.68 -4.66 -3.19
CA ARG A 54 4.77 -6.08 -3.60
C ARG A 54 6.08 -6.73 -3.18
N GLN A 55 7.15 -5.95 -3.10
CA GLN A 55 8.47 -6.39 -2.67
C GLN A 55 8.90 -5.49 -1.52
N VAL A 56 9.09 -6.09 -0.35
CA VAL A 56 9.58 -5.39 0.84
C VAL A 56 10.86 -6.07 1.33
N PRO A 57 11.80 -5.32 1.92
CA PRO A 57 12.89 -5.92 2.66
C PRO A 57 12.36 -6.91 3.71
N ALA A 58 13.14 -7.95 4.01
CA ALA A 58 12.78 -8.90 5.04
C ALA A 58 12.56 -8.16 6.37
N SER A 59 11.46 -8.47 7.07
CA SER A 59 11.21 -7.88 8.38
C SER A 59 12.39 -8.19 9.31
N PRO A 60 12.92 -7.20 10.06
CA PRO A 60 13.97 -7.43 11.03
C PRO A 60 13.50 -8.29 12.21
N VAL A 61 12.18 -8.47 12.37
CA VAL A 61 11.59 -9.32 13.39
C VAL A 61 11.31 -10.70 12.82
N ALA A 62 11.94 -11.73 13.39
CA ALA A 62 11.67 -13.12 13.07
C ALA A 62 10.23 -13.49 13.49
N VAL A 63 9.30 -13.43 12.55
CA VAL A 63 7.92 -13.89 12.79
C VAL A 63 7.92 -15.41 12.82
N LYS A 64 7.87 -16.01 14.01
CA LYS A 64 7.61 -17.44 14.18
C LYS A 64 6.20 -17.73 13.67
N LYS A 65 6.06 -18.20 12.42
CA LYS A 65 4.77 -18.60 11.84
C LYS A 65 4.17 -19.72 12.67
N THR A 66 3.20 -19.42 13.52
CA THR A 66 2.32 -20.45 14.10
C THR A 66 1.36 -20.90 13.00
N LEU A 67 1.57 -22.09 12.45
CA LEU A 67 0.64 -22.73 11.54
C LEU A 67 -0.68 -22.95 12.28
N ARG A 68 -1.70 -22.12 12.01
CA ARG A 68 -3.06 -22.42 12.45
C ARG A 68 -3.52 -23.66 11.67
N HIS A 69 -3.52 -24.80 12.34
CA HIS A 69 -4.18 -26.01 11.85
C HIS A 69 -5.67 -25.70 11.70
N PHE A 70 -6.16 -25.56 10.47
CA PHE A 70 -7.59 -25.58 10.21
C PHE A 70 -8.07 -27.03 10.35
N SER A 71 -8.71 -27.36 11.48
CA SER A 71 -9.40 -28.64 11.62
C SER A 71 -10.65 -28.64 10.73
N THR A 72 -10.63 -29.43 9.66
CA THR A 72 -11.81 -29.72 8.84
C THR A 72 -12.78 -30.60 9.62
N ALA A 73 -13.70 -29.99 10.35
CA ALA A 73 -14.85 -30.69 10.94
C ALA A 73 -16.12 -30.29 10.19
N SER A 74 -16.54 -31.12 9.24
CA SER A 74 -17.95 -31.23 8.85
C SER A 74 -18.19 -32.54 8.10
N LYS A 75 -18.48 -33.62 8.85
CA LYS A 75 -19.37 -34.68 8.40
C LYS A 75 -20.64 -34.52 9.23
N ARG A 76 -21.70 -33.96 8.63
CA ARG A 76 -23.05 -34.07 9.17
C ARG A 76 -23.65 -35.35 8.62
N SER A 77 -24.07 -36.22 9.55
CA SER A 77 -25.04 -37.30 9.31
C SER A 77 -26.45 -36.75 9.43
#